data_AF-A0A929K279-F1
#
_entry.id   AF-A0A929K279-F1
#
_cell.length_a   1.000
_cell.length_b   1.000
_cell.length_c   1.000
_cell.angle_alpha   90.00
_cell.angle_beta   90.00
_cell.angle_gamma   90.00
#
_symmetry.space_group_name_H-M   'P 1'
#
loop_
_entity.id
_entity.type
_entity.pdbx_description
1 polymer ?
#
loop_
_entity_poly.entity_id
_entity_poly.type
_entity_poly.pdbx_seq_one_letter_code
_entity_poly.pdbx_strand_id
1 'polypeptide(L)'
;MNKHHGQLIEYRVRKNGYSISDLARNLNVNRRSIYNWFNQPYIKKDVILHIGIILRHDFSQEFPEMFTSEEFESVHKFKPTGFGTQRTVTTNQDDEIYKDKYVNLLEKYNMLLLKSL
;
A
#
# COMPACT_ATOMS: atom_id res chain seq x y z
N MET A 1 7.53 15.38 -23.71
CA MET A 1 7.25 13.93 -23.65
C MET A 1 5.91 13.74 -22.98
N ASN A 2 4.98 13.00 -23.60
CA ASN A 2 3.69 12.70 -22.99
C ASN A 2 3.89 11.70 -21.86
N LYS A 3 3.39 12.03 -20.66
CA LYS A 3 3.42 11.11 -19.52
C LYS A 3 2.45 9.96 -19.79
N HIS A 4 2.92 8.73 -19.68
CA HIS A 4 2.04 7.56 -19.79
C HIS A 4 1.45 7.24 -18.42
N HIS A 5 0.17 7.58 -18.20
CA HIS A 5 -0.48 7.50 -16.89
C HIS A 5 -0.43 6.08 -16.32
N GLY A 6 -0.76 5.08 -17.14
CA GLY A 6 -0.79 3.67 -16.72
C GLY A 6 0.54 3.15 -16.17
N GLN A 7 1.63 3.34 -16.93
CA GLN A 7 2.98 2.92 -16.52
C GLN A 7 3.45 3.60 -15.22
N LEU A 8 3.12 4.89 -15.03
CA LEU A 8 3.47 5.59 -13.81
C LEU A 8 2.73 5.01 -12.59
N ILE A 9 1.43 4.74 -12.74
CA ILE A 9 0.62 4.11 -11.69
C ILE A 9 1.14 2.71 -11.41
N GLU A 10 1.42 1.91 -12.44
CA GLU A 10 2.00 0.58 -12.28
C GLU A 10 3.30 0.61 -11.48
N TYR A 11 4.20 1.55 -11.81
CA TYR A 11 5.44 1.75 -11.08
C TYR A 11 5.17 2.00 -9.60
N ARG A 12 4.21 2.88 -9.25
CA ARG A 12 3.85 3.16 -7.84
C ARG A 12 3.25 1.94 -7.14
N VAL A 13 2.32 1.24 -7.78
CA VAL A 13 1.70 0.01 -7.25
C VAL A 13 2.76 -1.03 -6.93
N ARG A 14 3.68 -1.29 -7.87
CA ARG A 14 4.72 -2.32 -7.71
C ARG A 14 5.82 -1.91 -6.73
N LYS A 15 6.26 -0.65 -6.76
CA LYS A 15 7.31 -0.14 -5.85
C LYS A 15 6.91 -0.26 -4.39
N ASN A 16 5.64 -0.03 -4.09
CA ASN A 16 5.12 -0.07 -2.72
C ASN A 16 4.58 -1.47 -2.34
N GLY A 17 4.73 -2.48 -3.20
CA GLY A 17 4.35 -3.86 -2.91
C GLY A 17 2.84 -4.11 -2.83
N TYR A 18 2.01 -3.23 -3.42
CA TYR A 18 0.56 -3.39 -3.38
C TYR A 18 0.09 -4.58 -4.21
N SER A 19 -0.80 -5.37 -3.64
CA SER A 19 -1.45 -6.50 -4.30
C SER A 19 -2.45 -6.01 -5.35
N ILE A 20 -2.25 -6.44 -6.60
CA ILE A 20 -3.16 -6.13 -7.72
C ILE A 20 -4.55 -6.70 -7.47
N SER A 21 -4.63 -7.86 -6.79
CA SER A 21 -5.90 -8.48 -6.41
C SER A 21 -6.67 -7.61 -5.42
N ASP A 22 -5.97 -7.01 -4.45
CA ASP A 22 -6.60 -6.14 -3.45
C ASP A 22 -6.96 -4.79 -4.05
N LEU A 23 -6.12 -4.22 -4.93
CA LEU A 23 -6.45 -3.01 -5.67
C LEU A 23 -7.73 -3.19 -6.51
N ALA A 24 -7.83 -4.30 -7.23
CA ALA A 24 -9.02 -4.63 -8.03
C ALA A 24 -10.27 -4.77 -7.16
N ARG A 25 -10.17 -5.44 -6.01
CA ARG A 25 -11.28 -5.59 -5.05
C ARG A 25 -11.77 -4.25 -4.51
N ASN A 26 -10.85 -3.38 -4.09
CA ASN A 26 -11.19 -2.05 -3.55
C ASN A 26 -11.78 -1.12 -4.62
N LEU A 27 -11.36 -1.25 -5.87
CA LEU A 27 -11.90 -0.48 -7.00
C LEU A 27 -13.19 -1.08 -7.59
N ASN A 28 -13.65 -2.22 -7.07
CA ASN A 28 -14.79 -2.97 -7.60
C ASN A 28 -14.68 -3.27 -9.10
N VAL A 29 -13.48 -3.65 -9.55
CA VAL A 29 -13.20 -4.06 -10.93
C VAL A 29 -12.48 -5.40 -10.96
N ASN A 30 -12.46 -6.04 -12.12
CA ASN A 30 -11.66 -7.25 -12.30
C ASN A 30 -10.15 -6.91 -12.44
N ARG A 31 -9.28 -7.88 -12.14
CA ARG A 31 -7.82 -7.71 -12.26
C ARG A 31 -7.37 -7.37 -13.68
N ARG A 32 -8.07 -7.86 -14.71
CA ARG A 32 -7.78 -7.56 -16.12
C ARG A 32 -7.94 -6.06 -16.42
N SER A 33 -8.92 -5.39 -15.83
CA SER A 33 -9.10 -3.94 -15.95
C SER A 33 -7.90 -3.18 -15.42
N ILE A 34 -7.31 -3.62 -14.30
CA ILE A 34 -6.11 -3.01 -13.74
C ILE A 34 -4.92 -3.14 -14.72
N TYR A 35 -4.68 -4.34 -15.25
CA TYR A 35 -3.63 -4.55 -16.26
C TYR A 35 -3.88 -3.75 -17.54
N ASN A 36 -5.13 -3.63 -17.97
CA ASN A 36 -5.48 -2.82 -19.12
C ASN A 36 -5.15 -1.34 -18.85
N TRP A 37 -5.50 -0.81 -17.68
CA TRP A 37 -5.17 0.56 -17.29
C TRP A 37 -3.66 0.82 -17.28
N PHE A 38 -2.84 -0.12 -16.83
CA PHE A 38 -1.37 0.05 -16.87
C PHE A 38 -0.82 0.29 -18.29
N ASN A 39 -1.49 -0.25 -19.31
CA ASN A 39 -1.14 -0.04 -20.72
C ASN A 39 -1.83 1.18 -21.36
N GLN A 40 -2.65 1.94 -20.61
CA GLN A 40 -3.31 3.14 -21.14
C GLN A 40 -2.43 4.38 -20.97
N PRO A 41 -2.14 5.13 -22.05
CA PRO A 41 -1.39 6.37 -21.96
C PRO A 41 -2.14 7.44 -21.17
N TYR A 42 -3.47 7.41 -21.24
CA TYR A 42 -4.36 8.32 -20.54
C TYR A 42 -5.37 7.53 -19.72
N ILE A 43 -5.49 7.90 -18.44
CA ILE A 43 -6.47 7.37 -17.51
C ILE A 43 -7.26 8.56 -16.97
N LYS A 44 -8.58 8.38 -16.80
CA LYS A 44 -9.47 9.42 -16.27
C LYS A 44 -9.05 9.85 -14.87
N LYS A 45 -9.16 11.15 -14.60
CA LYS A 45 -8.83 11.79 -13.31
C LYS A 45 -9.42 11.01 -12.13
N ASP A 46 -10.71 10.69 -12.17
CA ASP A 46 -11.42 10.00 -11.08
C ASP A 46 -10.81 8.63 -10.74
N VAL A 47 -10.37 7.88 -11.76
CA VAL A 47 -9.76 6.55 -11.55
C VAL A 47 -8.40 6.69 -10.87
N ILE A 48 -7.59 7.66 -11.30
CA ILE A 48 -6.28 7.93 -10.68
C ILE A 48 -6.46 8.39 -9.23
N LEU A 49 -7.45 9.23 -8.95
CA LEU A 49 -7.78 9.69 -7.60
C LEU A 49 -8.12 8.53 -6.67
N HIS A 50 -9.04 7.64 -7.10
CA HIS A 50 -9.42 6.46 -6.31
C HIS A 50 -8.22 5.53 -6.07
N ILE A 51 -7.40 5.30 -7.09
CA ILE A 51 -6.18 4.53 -6.95
C ILE A 51 -5.24 5.19 -5.93
N GLY A 52 -5.02 6.50 -6.01
CA GLY A 52 -4.18 7.23 -5.05
C GLY A 52 -4.66 7.11 -3.62
N ILE A 53 -5.96 7.23 -3.38
CA ILE A 53 -6.56 7.05 -2.05
C ILE A 53 -6.30 5.62 -1.53
N ILE A 54 -6.52 4.59 -2.35
CA ILE A 54 -6.31 3.18 -1.97
C ILE A 54 -4.82 2.90 -1.69
N LEU A 55 -3.93 3.44 -2.54
CA LEU A 55 -2.48 3.30 -2.38
C LEU A 55 -1.89 4.23 -1.30
N ARG A 56 -2.73 5.07 -0.66
CA ARG A 56 -2.30 6.15 0.24
C ARG A 56 -1.15 6.95 -0.37
N HIS A 57 -1.28 7.27 -1.65
CA HIS A 57 -0.29 7.96 -2.45
C HIS A 57 -0.90 9.21 -3.05
N ASP A 58 -0.25 10.34 -2.82
CA ASP A 58 -0.62 11.62 -3.43
C ASP A 58 0.02 11.71 -4.82
N PHE A 59 -0.84 11.71 -5.83
CA PHE A 59 -0.45 11.77 -7.24
C PHE A 59 -0.31 13.19 -7.78
N SER A 60 -0.54 14.23 -6.96
CA SER A 60 -0.42 15.64 -7.39
C SER A 60 0.99 16.02 -7.82
N GLN A 61 2.01 15.32 -7.32
CA GLN A 61 3.40 15.57 -7.70
C GLN A 61 3.73 15.07 -9.10
N GLU A 62 3.12 13.96 -9.51
CA GLU A 62 3.33 13.36 -10.83
C GLU A 62 2.35 13.86 -11.88
N PHE A 63 1.16 14.27 -11.45
CA PHE A 63 0.11 14.82 -12.30
C PHE A 63 -0.38 16.19 -11.78
N PRO A 64 0.50 17.20 -11.65
CA PRO A 64 0.12 18.54 -11.22
C PRO A 64 -0.89 19.21 -12.17
N GLU A 65 -0.95 18.77 -13.42
CA GLU A 65 -1.94 19.20 -14.41
C GLU A 65 -3.37 18.70 -14.14
N MET A 66 -3.53 17.62 -13.35
CA MET A 66 -4.81 17.00 -13.05
C MET A 66 -5.23 17.19 -11.60
N PHE A 67 -4.28 17.30 -10.66
CA PHE A 67 -4.59 17.30 -9.24
C PHE A 67 -3.92 18.42 -8.47
N THR A 68 -4.60 18.86 -7.41
CA THR A 68 -3.98 19.61 -6.32
C THR A 68 -3.72 18.68 -5.13
N SER A 69 -2.75 19.01 -4.27
CA SER A 69 -2.47 18.19 -3.07
C SER A 69 -3.65 18.17 -2.08
N GLU A 70 -4.54 19.17 -2.15
CA GLU A 70 -5.76 19.24 -1.34
C GLU A 70 -6.73 18.07 -1.66
N GLU A 71 -6.77 17.62 -2.91
CA GLU A 71 -7.61 16.47 -3.30
C GLU A 71 -7.17 15.15 -2.64
N PHE A 72 -5.93 15.10 -2.14
CA PHE A 72 -5.37 13.97 -1.41
C PHE A 72 -5.26 14.23 0.09
N GLU A 73 -5.98 15.20 0.66
CA GLU A 73 -5.92 15.52 2.09
C GLU A 73 -6.09 14.30 3.01
N SER A 74 -6.98 13.37 2.62
CA SER A 74 -7.19 12.12 3.35
C SER A 74 -5.92 11.28 3.44
N VAL A 75 -5.06 11.31 2.42
CA VAL A 75 -3.74 10.66 2.40
C VAL A 75 -2.73 11.40 3.28
N HIS A 76 -2.75 12.74 3.26
CA HIS A 76 -1.82 13.57 4.02
C HIS A 76 -2.04 13.48 5.54
N LYS A 77 -3.28 13.28 6.00
CA LYS A 77 -3.61 13.08 7.43
C LYS A 77 -2.95 11.83 8.04
N PHE A 78 -2.51 10.88 7.21
CA PHE A 78 -1.79 9.67 7.65
C PHE A 78 -0.27 9.75 7.48
N LYS A 79 0.30 10.87 7.01
CA LYS A 79 1.77 11.00 6.97
C LYS A 79 2.28 11.31 8.38
N PRO A 80 3.03 10.40 9.04
CA PRO A 80 3.74 10.77 10.24
C PRO A 80 4.86 11.73 9.82
N THR A 81 4.88 12.91 10.41
CA THR A 81 6.00 13.85 10.32
C THR A 81 7.28 13.16 10.78
N GLY A 82 8.22 12.91 9.87
CA GLY A 82 9.56 12.44 10.21
C GLY A 82 10.19 11.57 9.14
N PHE A 83 11.24 12.08 8.49
CA PHE A 83 12.14 11.32 7.63
C PHE A 83 12.72 10.11 8.37
N GLY A 84 12.61 8.94 7.75
CA GLY A 84 13.29 7.72 8.19
C GLY A 84 12.38 6.51 8.13
N THR A 85 12.52 5.70 7.07
CA THR A 85 12.25 4.25 7.06
C THR A 85 11.38 3.71 8.20
N GLN A 86 10.06 3.77 8.07
CA GLN A 86 9.16 2.99 8.91
C GLN A 86 8.07 2.34 8.06
N ARG A 87 8.14 1.01 8.03
CA ARG A 87 6.98 0.11 7.95
C ARG A 87 5.78 0.82 8.55
N THR A 88 4.73 0.98 7.75
CA THR A 88 3.44 1.42 8.26
C THR A 88 3.00 0.42 9.32
N VAL A 89 3.16 0.83 10.57
CA VAL A 89 2.44 0.27 11.71
C VAL A 89 0.98 0.69 11.48
N THR A 90 0.25 -0.07 10.66
CA THR A 90 -0.98 -0.60 11.22
C THR A 90 -0.52 -1.38 12.44
N THR A 91 -0.93 -0.98 13.63
CA THR A 91 -1.00 -1.90 14.77
C THR A 91 -1.98 -2.99 14.33
N ASN A 92 -1.47 -3.91 13.52
CA ASN A 92 -2.14 -5.12 13.12
C ASN A 92 -2.28 -5.85 14.43
N GLN A 93 -3.49 -5.91 14.99
CA GLN A 93 -3.77 -6.80 16.12
C GLN A 93 -3.24 -8.21 15.82
N ASP A 94 -3.24 -8.59 14.54
CA ASP A 94 -2.61 -9.79 14.03
C ASP A 94 -1.09 -9.86 14.32
N ASP A 95 -0.30 -8.78 14.16
CA ASP A 95 1.13 -8.79 14.45
C ASP A 95 1.44 -8.98 15.94
N GLU A 96 0.63 -8.38 16.83
CA GLU A 96 0.72 -8.63 18.28
C GLU A 96 0.35 -10.08 18.61
N ILE A 97 -0.71 -10.63 18.01
CA ILE A 97 -1.12 -12.03 18.19
C ILE A 97 -0.01 -12.99 17.74
N TYR A 98 0.65 -12.74 16.61
CA TYR A 98 1.74 -13.60 16.13
C TYR A 98 3.00 -13.47 16.99
N LYS A 99 3.28 -12.28 17.51
CA LYS A 99 4.38 -12.06 18.46
C LYS A 99 4.16 -12.86 19.74
N ASP A 100 2.98 -12.82 20.32
CA ASP A 100 2.66 -13.58 21.54
C ASP A 100 2.71 -15.09 21.32
N LYS A 101 2.22 -15.58 20.17
CA LYS A 101 2.34 -17.00 19.79
C LYS A 101 3.80 -17.43 19.69
N TYR A 102 4.66 -16.61 19.11
CA TYR A 102 6.08 -16.88 18.97
C TYR A 102 6.81 -16.91 20.33
N VAL A 103 6.53 -15.95 21.20
CA VAL A 103 7.09 -15.90 22.56
C VAL A 103 6.67 -17.13 23.36
N ASN A 104 5.38 -17.49 23.32
CA ASN A 104 4.89 -18.67 24.04
C ASN A 104 5.55 -19.98 23.57
N LEU A 105 5.83 -20.09 22.27
CA LEU A 105 6.52 -21.25 21.70
C LEU A 105 7.98 -21.34 22.20
N LEU A 106 8.70 -20.21 22.21
CA LEU A 106 10.06 -20.11 22.74
C LEU A 106 10.13 -20.49 24.22
N GLU A 107 9.21 -19.99 25.02
CA GLU A 107 9.13 -20.30 26.45
C GLU A 107 8.91 -21.79 26.69
N LYS A 108 7.94 -22.41 25.99
CA LYS A 108 7.69 -23.85 26.06
C LYS A 108 8.91 -24.67 25.66
N TYR A 109 9.59 -24.27 24.60
CA TYR A 109 10.81 -24.93 24.16
C TYR A 109 11.92 -24.85 25.22
N ASN A 110 12.13 -23.66 25.80
CA ASN A 110 13.11 -23.46 26.86
C ASN A 110 12.75 -24.27 28.12
N MET A 111 11.47 -24.36 28.49
CA MET A 111 11.04 -25.21 29.60
C MET A 111 11.33 -26.70 29.35
N LEU A 112 11.12 -27.17 28.12
CA LEU A 112 11.45 -28.56 27.76
C LEU A 112 12.95 -28.81 27.82
N LEU A 113 13.76 -27.88 27.32
CA LEU A 113 15.22 -27.95 27.43
C LEU A 113 15.67 -28.01 28.89
N LEU A 114 15.17 -27.12 29.74
CA LEU A 114 15.49 -27.09 31.17
C LEU A 114 15.04 -28.35 31.90
N LYS A 115 13.95 -29.00 31.47
CA LYS A 115 13.47 -30.26 32.04
C LYS A 115 14.26 -31.49 31.54
N SER A 116 14.97 -31.34 30.43
CA SER A 116 15.80 -32.40 29.83
C SER A 116 17.27 -32.38 30.30
N LEU A 117 17.64 -31.39 31.13
CA LEU A 117 18.87 -31.33 31.92
C LEU A 117 18.60 -31.85 33.34
#